data_AF-A0A5B7BSE5-F1
#
_entry.id   AF-A0A5B7BSE5-F1
#
_cell.length_a   1.000
_cell.length_b   1.000
_cell.length_c   1.000
_cell.angle_alpha   90.00
_cell.angle_beta   90.00
_cell.angle_gamma   90.00
#
_symmetry.space_group_name_H-M   'P 1'
#
loop_
_entity.id
_entity.type
_entity.pdbx_description
1 polymer ?
#
loop_
_entity_poly.entity_id
_entity_poly.type
_entity_poly.pdbx_seq_one_letter_code
_entity_poly.pdbx_strand_id
1 'polypeptide(L)'
;MAKKLQPANKSLEKKMEDMENYARQRLEEELRHMNVNPPTHCSYGLVDSDLFHWQGIIMGPLYTPFDGGIFNLSLKFPIEYPFKPPTIKFLTKVINHLFICWSFSAICI
;
A
#
# COMPACT_ATOMS: atom_id res chain seq x y z
N MET A 1 -48.61 -0.14 -0.18
CA MET A 1 -47.83 -0.75 -1.28
C MET A 1 -46.35 -0.72 -0.92
N ALA A 2 -45.83 -1.78 -0.31
CA ALA A 2 -44.38 -1.92 -0.10
C ALA A 2 -43.76 -2.35 -1.44
N LYS A 3 -42.90 -1.48 -2.01
CA LYS A 3 -42.12 -1.83 -3.21
C LYS A 3 -41.18 -2.96 -2.83
N LYS A 4 -41.48 -4.18 -3.30
CA LYS A 4 -40.53 -5.30 -3.31
C LYS A 4 -39.37 -4.91 -4.23
N LEU A 5 -38.24 -4.50 -3.65
CA LEU A 5 -36.97 -4.40 -4.39
C LEU A 5 -36.59 -5.82 -4.86
N GLN A 6 -36.20 -5.91 -6.12
CA GLN A 6 -36.13 -7.13 -6.92
C GLN A 6 -34.94 -8.04 -6.53
N PRO A 7 -35.05 -9.37 -6.73
CA PRO A 7 -34.02 -10.38 -6.41
C PRO A 7 -32.67 -10.23 -7.13
N ALA A 8 -32.54 -9.31 -8.10
CA ALA A 8 -31.32 -9.10 -8.89
C ALA A 8 -30.18 -8.43 -8.10
N ASN A 9 -30.48 -7.55 -7.15
CA ASN A 9 -29.44 -6.92 -6.32
C ASN A 9 -28.78 -7.93 -5.37
N LYS A 10 -29.54 -8.93 -4.89
CA LYS A 10 -29.06 -9.92 -3.94
C LYS A 10 -27.92 -10.79 -4.46
N SER A 11 -27.87 -11.02 -5.78
CA SER A 11 -26.81 -11.84 -6.41
C SER A 11 -25.50 -11.06 -6.58
N LEU A 12 -25.59 -9.76 -6.87
CA LEU A 12 -24.42 -8.89 -7.00
C LEU A 12 -23.80 -8.59 -5.63
N GLU A 13 -24.63 -8.31 -4.63
CA GLU A 13 -24.19 -8.11 -3.25
C GLU A 13 -23.48 -9.35 -2.71
N LYS A 14 -24.05 -10.55 -2.93
CA LYS A 14 -23.42 -11.80 -2.53
C LYS A 14 -22.06 -12.03 -3.21
N LYS A 15 -21.96 -11.76 -4.51
CA LYS A 15 -20.69 -11.88 -5.25
C LYS A 15 -19.62 -10.92 -4.74
N MET A 16 -20.00 -9.70 -4.37
CA MET A 16 -19.09 -8.70 -3.81
C MET A 16 -18.58 -9.12 -2.42
N GLU A 17 -19.47 -9.67 -1.59
CA GLU A 17 -19.11 -10.20 -0.26
C GLU A 17 -18.18 -11.41 -0.35
N ASP A 18 -18.43 -12.34 -1.29
CA ASP A 18 -17.55 -13.49 -1.54
C ASP A 18 -16.13 -13.04 -1.98
N MET A 19 -16.05 -12.02 -2.84
CA MET A 19 -14.77 -11.43 -3.27
C MET A 19 -14.05 -10.70 -2.14
N GLU A 20 -14.78 -9.93 -1.33
CA GLU A 20 -14.25 -9.23 -0.16
C GLU A 20 -13.67 -10.21 0.86
N ASN A 21 -14.37 -11.32 1.12
CA ASN A 21 -13.90 -12.36 2.03
C ASN A 21 -12.63 -13.04 1.53
N TYR A 22 -12.53 -13.31 0.22
CA TYR A 22 -11.31 -13.87 -0.38
C TYR A 22 -10.13 -12.89 -0.26
N ALA A 23 -10.35 -11.62 -0.57
CA ALA A 23 -9.35 -10.57 -0.43
C ALA A 23 -8.90 -10.42 1.03
N ARG A 24 -9.84 -10.44 1.98
CA ARG A 24 -9.58 -10.38 3.42
C ARG A 24 -8.70 -11.53 3.88
N GLN A 25 -9.08 -12.77 3.55
CA GLN A 25 -8.31 -13.96 3.91
C GLN A 25 -6.87 -13.87 3.39
N ARG A 26 -6.69 -13.38 2.16
CA ARG A 26 -5.35 -13.20 1.58
C ARG A 26 -4.54 -12.14 2.34
N LEU A 27 -5.14 -11.01 2.64
CA LEU A 27 -4.50 -9.91 3.36
C LEU A 27 -4.13 -10.28 4.80
N GLU A 28 -4.95 -11.08 5.48
CA GLU A 28 -4.63 -11.61 6.81
C GLU A 28 -3.40 -12.51 6.79
N GLU A 29 -3.28 -13.35 5.75
CA GLU A 29 -2.13 -14.22 5.58
C GLU A 29 -0.85 -13.44 5.28
N GLU A 30 -0.94 -12.42 4.43
CA GLU A 30 0.16 -11.48 4.17
C GLU A 30 0.57 -10.77 5.47
N LEU A 31 -0.39 -10.25 6.24
CA LEU A 31 -0.14 -9.58 7.52
C LEU A 31 0.51 -10.50 8.55
N ARG A 32 0.08 -11.76 8.61
CA ARG A 32 0.68 -12.77 9.46
C ARG A 32 2.10 -13.10 9.02
N HIS A 33 2.34 -13.31 7.73
CA HIS A 33 3.65 -13.63 7.20
C HIS A 33 4.66 -12.51 7.50
N MET A 34 4.19 -11.30 7.33
CA MET A 34 4.86 -10.07 7.69
C MET A 34 5.20 -10.01 9.19
N ASN A 35 4.24 -10.25 10.08
CA ASN A 35 4.48 -10.27 11.53
C ASN A 35 5.50 -11.36 11.96
N VAL A 36 5.57 -12.47 11.24
CA VAL A 36 6.54 -13.55 11.48
C VAL A 36 7.94 -13.16 11.00
N ASN A 37 8.05 -12.48 9.86
CA ASN A 37 9.30 -12.06 9.25
C ASN A 37 9.30 -10.54 9.00
N PRO A 38 9.54 -9.72 10.04
CA PRO A 38 9.59 -8.27 9.86
C PRO A 38 10.77 -7.91 8.94
N PRO A 39 10.52 -7.23 7.81
CA PRO A 39 11.59 -6.82 6.91
C PRO A 39 12.50 -5.78 7.58
N THR A 40 13.82 -5.97 7.48
CA THR A 40 14.83 -5.13 8.16
C THR A 40 14.71 -3.63 7.82
N HIS A 41 14.19 -3.28 6.64
CA HIS A 41 14.10 -1.90 6.16
C HIS A 41 12.67 -1.41 5.91
N CYS A 42 11.66 -2.21 6.25
CA CYS A 42 10.26 -1.87 6.03
C CYS A 42 9.43 -2.25 7.25
N SER A 43 8.67 -1.30 7.77
CA SER A 43 7.63 -1.53 8.78
C SER A 43 6.27 -1.27 8.17
N TYR A 44 5.23 -1.95 8.64
CA TYR A 44 3.85 -1.72 8.21
C TYR A 44 2.89 -2.01 9.37
N GLY A 45 1.69 -1.44 9.29
CA GLY A 45 0.62 -1.61 10.27
C GLY A 45 -0.74 -1.26 9.65
N LEU A 46 -1.80 -1.73 10.29
CA LEU A 46 -3.17 -1.40 9.89
C LEU A 46 -3.51 0.03 10.32
N VAL A 47 -4.23 0.75 9.47
CA VAL A 47 -4.79 2.05 9.79
C VAL A 47 -6.22 1.84 10.31
N ASP A 48 -6.54 2.40 11.47
CA ASP A 48 -7.88 2.33 12.07
C ASP A 48 -8.46 0.90 12.23
N SER A 49 -7.58 -0.11 12.33
CA SER A 49 -7.96 -1.54 12.34
C SER A 49 -8.67 -2.03 11.06
N ASP A 50 -8.59 -1.29 9.97
CA ASP A 50 -9.11 -1.71 8.67
C ASP A 50 -8.08 -2.55 7.92
N LEU A 51 -8.44 -3.78 7.58
CA LEU A 51 -7.58 -4.71 6.86
C LEU A 51 -7.30 -4.28 5.41
N PHE A 52 -8.10 -3.39 4.83
CA PHE A 52 -7.89 -2.88 3.47
C PHE A 52 -7.05 -1.60 3.43
N HIS A 53 -6.71 -1.03 4.59
CA HIS A 53 -5.94 0.21 4.69
C HIS A 53 -4.69 0.00 5.54
N TRP A 54 -3.54 -0.05 4.88
CA TRP A 54 -2.26 -0.25 5.55
C TRP A 54 -1.43 1.01 5.48
N GLN A 55 -0.57 1.19 6.46
CA GLN A 55 0.41 2.25 6.51
C GLN A 55 1.75 1.65 6.84
N GLY A 56 2.76 2.01 6.06
CA GLY A 56 4.10 1.51 6.21
C GLY A 56 5.14 2.61 6.20
N ILE A 57 6.32 2.24 6.65
CA ILE A 57 7.51 3.07 6.68
C ILE A 57 8.60 2.27 5.98
N ILE A 58 9.19 2.85 4.95
CA ILE A 58 10.37 2.28 4.28
C ILE A 58 11.57 3.18 4.55
N MET A 59 12.69 2.56 4.93
CA MET A 59 13.97 3.24 5.02
C MET A 59 14.57 3.33 3.62
N GLY A 60 15.03 4.53 3.24
CA GLY A 60 15.69 4.73 1.97
C GLY A 60 16.96 3.88 1.85
N PRO A 61 17.22 3.24 0.70
CA PRO A 61 18.38 2.40 0.52
C PRO A 61 19.68 3.21 0.55
N LEU A 62 20.71 2.58 1.12
CA LEU A 62 22.07 3.10 1.12
C LEU A 62 22.52 3.41 -0.32
N TYR A 63 23.36 4.43 -0.49
CA TYR A 63 23.89 4.88 -1.79
C TYR A 63 22.87 5.48 -2.76
N THR A 64 21.67 5.84 -2.28
CA THR A 64 20.71 6.65 -3.06
C THR A 64 20.57 8.05 -2.44
N PRO A 65 20.08 9.07 -3.15
CA PRO A 65 19.80 10.38 -2.55
C PRO A 65 18.72 10.33 -1.45
N PHE A 66 18.10 9.17 -1.25
CA PHE A 66 17.13 8.88 -0.21
C PHE A 66 17.76 8.18 1.01
N ASP A 67 19.08 7.97 1.01
CA ASP A 67 19.83 7.37 2.09
C ASP A 67 19.60 8.11 3.42
N GLY A 68 19.32 7.35 4.48
CA GLY A 68 18.92 7.88 5.78
C GLY A 68 17.52 8.51 5.84
N GLY A 69 16.76 8.52 4.74
CA GLY A 69 15.39 9.02 4.66
C GLY A 69 14.36 8.00 5.17
N ILE A 70 13.34 8.50 5.88
CA ILE A 70 12.18 7.72 6.35
C ILE A 70 10.97 8.08 5.50
N PHE A 71 10.45 7.11 4.74
CA PHE A 71 9.33 7.32 3.83
C PHE A 71 8.08 6.62 4.33
N ASN A 72 7.09 7.42 4.72
CA ASN A 72 5.77 6.94 5.09
C ASN A 72 4.95 6.66 3.84
N LEU A 73 4.30 5.49 3.82
CA LEU A 73 3.49 4.94 2.75
C LEU A 73 2.08 4.68 3.26
N SER A 74 1.08 4.93 2.44
CA SER A 74 -0.30 4.49 2.64
C SER A 74 -0.69 3.57 1.50
N LEU A 75 -1.06 2.34 1.83
CA LEU A 75 -1.53 1.33 0.90
C LEU A 75 -3.03 1.14 1.09
N LYS A 76 -3.79 1.20 -0.01
CA LYS A 76 -5.22 0.92 -0.03
C LYS A 76 -5.51 -0.24 -0.95
N PHE A 77 -6.07 -1.31 -0.40
CA PHE A 77 -6.42 -2.52 -1.12
C PHE A 77 -7.89 -2.43 -1.59
N PRO A 78 -8.18 -2.71 -2.87
CA PRO A 78 -9.56 -2.86 -3.33
C PRO A 78 -10.12 -4.24 -2.92
N ILE A 79 -11.45 -4.38 -2.89
CA ILE A 79 -12.15 -5.67 -2.69
C ILE A 79 -11.84 -6.71 -3.77
N GLU A 80 -11.25 -6.28 -4.89
CA GLU A 80 -10.87 -7.12 -6.02
C GLU A 80 -9.42 -7.61 -5.93
N TYR A 81 -8.72 -7.38 -4.81
CA TYR A 81 -7.39 -7.92 -4.57
C TYR A 81 -7.45 -9.45 -4.46
N PRO A 82 -6.52 -10.22 -5.06
CA PRO A 82 -5.28 -9.84 -5.75
C PRO A 82 -5.43 -9.54 -7.26
N PHE A 83 -6.64 -9.59 -7.83
CA PHE A 83 -6.86 -9.34 -9.27
C PHE A 83 -6.60 -7.87 -9.66
N LYS A 84 -6.92 -6.93 -8.77
CA LYS A 84 -6.50 -5.53 -8.89
C LYS A 84 -5.39 -5.21 -7.89
N PRO A 85 -4.35 -4.46 -8.32
CA PRO A 85 -3.28 -4.06 -7.43
C PRO A 85 -3.75 -3.02 -6.40
N PRO A 86 -3.08 -2.93 -5.23
CA PRO A 86 -3.34 -1.88 -4.27
C PRO A 86 -2.88 -0.52 -4.79
N THR A 87 -3.56 0.53 -4.34
CA THR A 87 -3.10 1.90 -4.55
C THR A 87 -2.12 2.29 -3.46
N ILE A 88 -0.90 2.63 -3.85
CA ILE A 88 0.17 3.06 -2.92
C ILE A 88 0.35 4.57 -3.04
N LYS A 89 0.39 5.26 -1.90
CA LYS A 89 0.63 6.71 -1.82
C LYS A 89 1.77 7.00 -0.85
N PHE A 90 2.75 7.78 -1.30
CA PHE A 90 3.79 8.29 -0.43
C PHE A 90 3.24 9.49 0.36
N LEU A 91 3.25 9.38 1.69
CA LEU A 91 2.87 10.44 2.60
C LEU A 91 4.05 11.36 2.91
N THR A 92 5.27 10.81 2.94
CA THR A 92 6.46 11.64 3.03
C THR A 92 6.58 12.47 1.75
N LYS A 93 6.80 13.77 1.90
CA LYS A 93 7.11 14.67 0.79
C LYS A 93 8.47 14.27 0.22
N VAL A 94 8.44 13.35 -0.75
CA VAL A 94 9.63 13.00 -1.52
C VAL A 94 9.94 14.21 -2.38
N ILE A 95 10.85 15.05 -1.89
CA ILE A 95 11.41 16.13 -2.69
C ILE A 95 12.27 15.40 -3.70
N ASN A 96 11.72 15.22 -4.91
CA ASN A 96 12.46 14.73 -6.04
C ASN A 96 13.54 15.78 -6.32
N HIS A 97 14.70 15.63 -5.67
CA HIS A 97 15.80 16.58 -5.78
C HIS A 97 16.47 16.38 -7.13
N LEU A 98 15.76 16.79 -8.19
CA LEU A 98 16.24 16.94 -9.56
C LEU A 98 17.26 18.09 -9.68
N PHE A 99 17.95 18.45 -8.58
CA PHE A 99 18.91 19.55 -8.52
C PHE A 99 20.26 19.17 -7.90
N ILE A 100 20.56 17.88 -7.70
CA ILE A 100 21.92 17.44 -7.33
C ILE A 100 22.48 16.51 -8.41
N CYS A 101 22.65 17.09 -9.61
CA CYS A 101 23.66 16.66 -10.59
C CYS A 101 23.90 17.78 -11.62
N TRP A 102 24.38 18.95 -11.18
CA TRP A 102 25.01 19.97 -12.06
C TRP A 102 26.28 20.58 -11.45
N SER A 103 26.89 19.88 -10.50
CA SER A 103 28.30 20.09 -10.20
C SER A 103 29.00 18.75 -10.18
N PHE A 104 28.84 18.01 -11.29
CA PHE A 104 29.91 17.13 -11.73
C PHE A 104 31.14 18.01 -11.85
N SER A 105 32.15 17.68 -11.06
CA SER A 105 33.46 18.31 -11.06
C SER A 105 34.01 18.37 -12.48
N ALA A 106 33.84 19.52 -13.14
CA ALA A 106 34.46 19.87 -14.40
C ALA A 106 35.06 21.27 -14.24
N ILE A 107 36.14 21.35 -13.48
CA ILE A 107 37.19 22.31 -13.75
C ILE A 107 38.44 21.48 -13.96
N CYS A 108 38.68 21.13 -15.23
CA CYS A 108 40.01 20.80 -15.69
C CYS A 108 40.89 22.03 -15.44
N ILE A 109 42.01 21.84 -14.73
CA ILE A 109 43.22 22.63 -14.93
C ILE A 109 44.41 21.69 -15.01
#